data_AF-A0A8J4XDE8-F1
#
_entry.id   AF-A0A8J4XDE8-F1
#
_cell.length_a   1.000
_cell.length_b   1.000
_cell.length_c   1.000
_cell.angle_alpha   90.00
_cell.angle_beta   90.00
_cell.angle_gamma   90.00
#
_symmetry.space_group_name_H-M   'P 1'
#
loop_
_entity.id
_entity.type
_entity.pdbx_description
1 polymer ?
#
loop_
_entity_poly.entity_id
_entity_poly.type
_entity_poly.pdbx_seq_one_letter_code
_entity_poly.pdbx_strand_id
1 'polypeptide(L)' 'AFDTCQEDYSRYMLNGIVTWSSEISEILRHGELLMRQTKSSDRTPLITVLLE' A
#
# COMPACT_ATOMS: atom_id res chain seq x y z
N ALA A 1 -21.24 4.31 -11.52
CA ALA A 1 -20.64 3.62 -10.37
C ALA A 1 -19.70 4.59 -9.68
N PHE A 2 -20.01 5.00 -8.46
CA PHE A 2 -19.18 5.87 -7.61
C PHE A 2 -18.21 4.97 -6.83
N ASP A 3 -17.32 4.21 -7.46
CA ASP A 3 -16.50 3.27 -6.66
C ASP A 3 -15.23 2.71 -7.29
N THR A 4 -14.61 3.46 -8.19
CA THR A 4 -13.20 3.19 -8.51
C THR A 4 -12.48 4.50 -8.35
N CYS A 5 -11.88 4.71 -7.17
CA CYS A 5 -10.73 5.60 -7.03
C CYS A 5 -9.62 5.05 -7.93
N GLN A 6 -9.80 5.28 -9.23
CA GLN A 6 -8.71 5.30 -10.18
C GLN A 6 -8.00 6.65 -9.93
N GLU A 7 -7.47 6.80 -8.72
CA GLU A 7 -6.44 7.80 -8.47
C GLU A 7 -5.35 7.49 -9.49
N ASP A 8 -4.91 8.51 -10.22
CA ASP A 8 -3.92 8.40 -11.28
C ASP A 8 -2.54 8.02 -10.69
N TYR A 9 -2.42 6.87 -10.04
CA TYR A 9 -1.17 6.35 -9.46
C TYR A 9 -0.08 6.25 -10.52
N SER A 10 -0.47 6.07 -11.78
CA SER A 10 0.41 6.11 -12.96
C SER A 10 1.13 7.47 -13.12
N ARG A 11 0.58 8.58 -12.63
CA ARG A 11 1.24 9.90 -12.63
C ARG A 11 2.31 10.01 -11.54
N TYR A 12 2.13 9.30 -10.43
CA TYR A 12 3.09 9.29 -9.32
C TYR A 12 4.18 8.22 -9.51
N MET A 13 3.89 7.16 -10.25
CA MET A 13 4.82 6.06 -10.54
C MET A 13 5.26 6.07 -12.00
N LEU A 14 5.92 7.16 -12.42
CA LEU A 14 6.35 7.35 -13.82
C LEU A 14 7.27 6.22 -14.32
N ASN A 15 8.05 5.60 -13.43
CA ASN A 15 9.00 4.54 -13.75
C ASN A 15 8.70 3.20 -13.04
N GLY A 16 7.51 3.06 -12.46
CA GLY A 16 7.17 1.92 -11.60
C GLY A 16 8.04 1.84 -10.33
N ILE A 17 8.03 0.67 -9.67
CA ILE A 17 8.82 0.40 -8.46
C ILE A 17 9.94 -0.58 -8.83
N VAL A 18 11.19 -0.14 -8.72
CA VAL A 18 12.37 -0.99 -8.94
C VAL A 18 12.79 -1.59 -7.60
N THR A 19 12.86 -2.92 -7.51
CA THR A 19 13.34 -3.64 -6.32
C THR A 19 14.87 -3.70 -6.32
N TRP A 20 15.52 -2.56 -6.07
CA TRP A 20 16.98 -2.44 -6.09
C TRP A 20 17.66 -2.86 -4.78
N SER A 21 16.90 -3.09 -3.72
CA SER A 21 17.37 -3.58 -2.44
C SER A 21 16.33 -4.49 -1.77
N SER A 22 16.80 -5.36 -0.87
CA SER A 22 15.94 -6.15 0.02
C SER A 22 15.04 -5.29 0.91
N GLU A 23 15.47 -4.06 1.22
CA GLU A 23 14.69 -3.13 2.04
C GLU A 23 13.38 -2.73 1.37
N ILE A 24 13.37 -2.56 0.04
CA ILE A 24 12.15 -2.23 -0.71
C ILE A 24 11.16 -3.38 -0.69
N SER A 25 11.64 -4.61 -0.84
CA SER A 25 10.80 -5.80 -0.74
C SER A 25 10.18 -5.93 0.65
N GLU A 26 10.91 -5.55 1.69
CA GLU A 26 10.43 -5.59 3.07
C GLU A 26 9.38 -4.53 3.35
N ILE A 27 9.55 -3.31 2.83
CA ILE A 27 8.55 -2.23 2.91
C ILE A 27 7.25 -2.64 2.19
N LEU A 28 7.36 -3.21 0.99
CA LEU A 28 6.19 -3.72 0.25
C LEU A 28 5.48 -4.85 1.01
N ARG A 29 6.24 -5.74 1.63
CA ARG A 29 5.71 -6.84 2.47
C ARG A 29 4.98 -6.30 3.70
N HIS A 30 5.51 -5.27 4.36
CA HIS A 30 4.82 -4.61 5.48
C HIS A 30 3.52 -3.94 5.04
N GLY A 31 3.51 -3.26 3.88
CA GLY A 31 2.29 -2.70 3.30
C GLY A 31 1.21 -3.75 3.04
N GLU A 32 1.59 -4.91 2.51
CA GLU A 32 0.65 -6.02 2.28
C GLU A 32 0.05 -6.55 3.59
N LEU A 33 0.86 -6.70 4.64
CA LEU A 33 0.39 -7.15 5.95
C LEU A 33 -0.62 -6.18 6.57
N LEU A 34 -0.39 -4.88 6.44
CA LEU A 34 -1.30 -3.85 6.94
C LEU A 34 -2.62 -3.85 6.16
N MET A 35 -2.57 -4.02 4.84
CA MET A 35 -3.79 -4.20 4.03
C MET A 35 -4.58 -5.43 4.47
N ARG A 36 -3.90 -6.56 4.75
CA ARG A 36 -4.54 -7.77 5.27
C ARG A 36 -5.17 -7.51 6.63
N GLN A 37 -4.51 -6.77 7.52
CA GLN A 37 -5.07 -6.41 8.82
C GLN A 37 -6.34 -5.57 8.68
N THR A 38 -6.37 -4.58 7.79
CA THR A 38 -7.57 -3.78 7.52
C THR A 38 -8.71 -4.62 6.97
N LYS A 39 -8.43 -5.60 6.09
CA LYS A 39 -9.45 -6.47 5.49
C LYS A 39 -10.02 -7.53 6.45
N SER A 40 -9.23 -7.96 7.43
CA SER A 40 -9.56 -9.14 8.25
C SER A 40 -9.98 -8.79 9.69
N SER A 41 -9.78 -7.54 10.11
CA SER A 41 -9.96 -7.13 11.50
C SER A 41 -11.28 -6.40 11.73
N ASP A 42 -12.22 -7.05 12.40
CA ASP A 42 -13.45 -6.41 12.91
C ASP A 42 -13.20 -5.45 14.09
N ARG A 43 -12.00 -5.50 14.69
CA ARG A 43 -11.61 -4.69 15.86
C ARG A 43 -10.88 -3.39 15.52
N THR A 44 -10.22 -3.32 14.37
CA THR A 44 -9.43 -2.14 13.96
C THR A 44 -9.76 -1.76 12.52
N PRO A 45 -10.90 -1.09 12.30
CA PRO A 45 -11.37 -0.76 10.95
C PRO A 45 -10.54 0.34 10.26
N LEU A 46 -9.74 1.12 11.00
CA LEU A 46 -8.89 2.18 10.45
C LEU A 46 -7.43 1.98 10.88
N ILE A 47 -6.53 1.98 9.90
CA ILE A 47 -5.08 1.88 10.10
C ILE A 47 -4.42 3.02 9.30
N THR A 48 -3.57 3.80 9.96
CA THR A 48 -2.79 4.89 9.34
C THR A 48 -1.31 4.55 9.43
N VAL A 49 -0.57 4.80 8.36
CA VAL A 49 0.86 4.49 8.24
C VAL A 49 1.60 5.75 7.81
N LEU A 50 2.68 6.08 8.53
CA LEU A 50 3.65 7.09 8.10
C LEU A 50 4.85 6.36 7.51
N LEU A 51 5.22 6.71 6.28
CA LEU A 51 6.46 6.25 5.64
C LEU A 51 7.51 7.34 5.88
N GLU A 52 8.60 6.99 6.57
CA GLU A 52 9.79 7.84 6.76
C GLU A 52 10.98 7.30 5.96
#